data_AF-R0KU49-F1
#
_entry.id   AF-R0KU49-F1
#
_cell.length_a   1.000
_cell.length_b   1.000
_cell.length_c   1.000
_cell.angle_alpha   90.00
_cell.angle_beta   90.00
_cell.angle_gamma   90.00
#
_symmetry.space_group_name_H-M   'P 1'
#
loop_
_entity.id
_entity.type
_entity.pdbx_description
1 polymer ?
#
loop_
_entity_poly.entity_id
_entity_poly.type
_entity_poly.pdbx_seq_one_letter_code
_entity_poly.pdbx_strand_id
1 'polypeptide(L)'
;MNNDVFREVLKYVGNSVDHKKIDKLLISSPNMKRKLEFVSKTIETKLKTRPSLDDLREKNILKTEEDLIKIKENKEQVNKLLQKEGHKLKDSNVAPSISNLVKKMDFEYKKILILHKLGINKK
;
A
#
# COMPACT_ATOMS: atom_id res chain seq x y z
N MET A 1 -22.83 -38.20 -18.58
CA MET A 1 -21.86 -37.27 -19.22
C MET A 1 -20.79 -36.95 -18.18
N ASN A 2 -19.51 -37.04 -18.55
CA ASN A 2 -18.41 -36.78 -17.62
C ASN A 2 -18.35 -35.26 -17.33
N ASN A 3 -18.43 -34.85 -16.06
CA ASN A 3 -18.56 -33.44 -15.69
C ASN A 3 -17.38 -32.58 -16.16
N ASP A 4 -16.20 -33.20 -16.29
CA ASP A 4 -14.99 -32.53 -16.79
C ASP A 4 -15.06 -32.24 -18.30
N VAL A 5 -15.62 -33.18 -19.09
CA VAL A 5 -15.83 -32.98 -20.53
C VAL A 5 -16.88 -31.88 -20.77
N PHE A 6 -17.95 -31.88 -19.97
CA PHE A 6 -18.97 -30.84 -20.04
C PHE A 6 -18.42 -29.45 -19.69
N ARG A 7 -17.52 -29.36 -18.70
CA ARG A 7 -16.80 -28.12 -18.35
C ARG A 7 -15.92 -27.59 -19.47
N GLU A 8 -15.13 -28.47 -20.07
CA GLU A 8 -14.20 -28.10 -21.16
C GLU A 8 -14.98 -27.52 -22.35
N VAL A 9 -16.10 -28.16 -22.70
CA VAL A 9 -16.98 -27.72 -23.79
C VAL A 9 -17.64 -26.37 -23.46
N LEU A 10 -18.13 -26.17 -22.23
CA LEU A 10 -18.74 -24.89 -21.82
C LEU A 10 -17.80 -23.69 -21.90
N LYS A 11 -16.47 -23.88 -21.78
CA LYS A 11 -15.49 -22.80 -21.92
C LYS A 11 -15.49 -22.17 -23.32
N TYR A 12 -15.77 -22.95 -24.34
CA TYR A 12 -15.69 -22.54 -25.74
C TYR A 12 -17.05 -22.26 -26.38
N VAL A 13 -18.14 -22.73 -25.76
CA VAL A 13 -19.50 -22.44 -26.20
C VAL A 13 -19.93 -21.11 -25.59
N GLY A 14 -19.89 -20.04 -26.39
CA GLY A 14 -20.24 -18.66 -26.01
C GLY A 14 -21.71 -18.41 -25.64
N ASN A 15 -22.43 -19.42 -25.15
CA ASN A 15 -23.78 -19.26 -24.62
C ASN A 15 -23.70 -18.62 -23.24
N SER A 16 -24.66 -17.75 -22.90
CA SER A 16 -24.81 -17.22 -21.55
C SER A 16 -25.21 -18.36 -20.61
N VAL A 17 -24.21 -19.00 -19.99
CA VAL A 17 -24.41 -20.09 -19.06
C VAL A 17 -24.82 -19.51 -17.72
N ASP A 18 -25.91 -20.02 -17.15
CA ASP A 18 -26.35 -19.69 -15.79
C ASP A 18 -25.22 -19.96 -14.78
N HIS A 19 -24.60 -18.88 -14.30
CA HIS A 19 -23.41 -18.92 -13.43
C HIS A 19 -23.62 -19.80 -12.19
N LYS A 20 -24.87 -19.85 -11.68
CA LYS A 20 -25.23 -20.70 -10.53
C LYS A 20 -25.05 -22.20 -10.78
N LYS A 21 -25.21 -22.66 -12.04
CA LYS A 21 -24.98 -24.07 -12.41
C LYS A 21 -23.49 -24.36 -12.58
N ILE A 22 -22.72 -23.42 -13.12
CA ILE A 22 -21.26 -23.54 -13.22
C ILE A 22 -20.62 -23.59 -11.83
N ASP A 23 -21.07 -22.74 -10.90
CA ASP A 23 -20.56 -22.71 -9.54
C ASP A 23 -20.83 -24.03 -8.80
N LYS A 24 -22.04 -24.59 -8.95
CA LYS A 24 -22.36 -25.91 -8.39
C LYS A 24 -21.48 -27.03 -8.98
N LEU A 25 -21.18 -26.96 -10.29
CA LEU A 25 -20.26 -27.88 -10.97
C LEU A 25 -18.77 -27.61 -10.65
N LEU A 26 -18.40 -26.39 -10.22
CA LEU A 26 -17.06 -26.05 -9.72
C LEU A 26 -16.87 -26.69 -8.35
N ILE A 27 -17.86 -26.53 -7.47
CA ILE A 27 -17.84 -27.02 -6.09
C ILE A 27 -17.91 -28.55 -6.03
N SER A 28 -18.54 -29.22 -7.01
CA SER A 28 -18.64 -30.68 -7.04
C SER A 28 -17.31 -31.39 -7.35
N SER A 29 -16.31 -30.68 -7.90
CA SER A 29 -15.00 -31.26 -8.17
C SER A 29 -14.26 -31.57 -6.86
N PRO A 30 -13.71 -32.79 -6.67
CA PRO A 30 -12.97 -33.15 -5.46
C PRO A 30 -11.74 -32.25 -5.22
N ASN A 31 -11.13 -31.74 -6.30
CA ASN A 31 -10.02 -30.79 -6.21
C ASN A 31 -10.46 -29.41 -5.70
N MET A 32 -11.67 -28.96 -6.05
CA MET A 32 -12.21 -27.70 -5.55
C MET A 32 -12.59 -27.82 -4.07
N LYS A 33 -13.19 -28.95 -3.65
CA LYS A 33 -13.49 -29.21 -2.23
C LYS A 33 -12.25 -29.12 -1.35
N ARG A 34 -11.14 -29.76 -1.75
CA ARG A 34 -9.86 -29.67 -1.04
C ARG A 34 -9.32 -28.24 -0.94
N LYS A 35 -9.44 -27.46 -2.02
CA LYS A 35 -9.06 -26.03 -2.02
C LYS A 35 -9.93 -25.21 -1.07
N LEU A 36 -11.24 -25.43 -1.07
CA LEU A 36 -12.17 -24.77 -0.16
C LEU A 36 -11.88 -25.10 1.30
N GLU A 37 -11.62 -26.37 1.61
CA GLU A 37 -11.23 -26.81 2.95
C GLU A 37 -9.91 -26.16 3.40
N PHE A 38 -8.91 -26.08 2.51
CA PHE A 38 -7.65 -25.40 2.81
C PHE A 38 -7.86 -23.90 3.08
N VAL A 39 -8.65 -23.22 2.24
CA VAL A 39 -8.97 -21.81 2.41
C VAL A 39 -9.74 -21.58 3.72
N SER A 40 -10.72 -22.43 4.01
CA SER A 40 -11.50 -22.38 5.26
C SER A 40 -10.59 -22.52 6.49
N LYS A 41 -9.71 -23.52 6.54
CA LYS A 41 -8.74 -23.68 7.62
C LYS A 41 -7.81 -22.48 7.76
N THR A 42 -7.37 -21.91 6.63
CA THR A 42 -6.51 -20.72 6.61
C THR A 42 -7.23 -19.48 7.14
N ILE A 43 -8.52 -19.33 6.83
CA ILE A 43 -9.33 -18.22 7.36
C ILE A 43 -9.52 -18.40 8.86
N GLU A 44 -9.84 -19.61 9.32
CA GLU A 44 -10.00 -19.89 10.75
C GLU A 44 -8.74 -19.57 11.55
N THR A 45 -7.56 -19.97 11.06
CA THR A 45 -6.30 -19.66 11.75
C THR A 45 -6.04 -18.15 11.80
N LYS A 46 -6.26 -17.43 10.70
CA LYS A 46 -6.12 -15.96 10.66
C LYS A 46 -7.09 -15.24 11.56
N LEU A 47 -8.33 -15.74 11.69
CA LEU A 47 -9.33 -15.17 12.59
C LEU A 47 -8.98 -15.40 14.06
N LYS A 48 -8.39 -16.57 14.41
CA LYS A 48 -7.92 -16.85 15.77
C LYS A 48 -6.81 -15.91 16.22
N THR A 49 -5.90 -15.54 15.31
CA THR A 49 -4.80 -14.61 15.60
C THR A 49 -5.14 -13.16 15.26
N ARG A 50 -6.44 -12.83 15.10
CA ARG A 50 -6.85 -11.47 14.74
C ARG A 50 -6.57 -10.52 15.92
N PRO A 51 -5.82 -9.43 15.72
CA PRO A 51 -5.56 -8.46 16.78
C PRO A 51 -6.86 -7.76 17.22
N SER A 52 -6.89 -7.38 18.50
CA SER A 52 -8.00 -6.63 19.08
C SER A 52 -8.04 -5.19 18.53
N LEU A 53 -9.16 -4.49 18.73
CA LEU A 53 -9.26 -3.07 18.37
C LEU A 53 -8.24 -2.23 19.15
N ASP A 54 -7.99 -2.59 20.41
CA ASP A 54 -7.06 -1.87 21.28
C ASP A 54 -5.61 -2.12 20.85
N ASP A 55 -5.24 -3.35 20.46
CA ASP A 55 -3.91 -3.66 19.91
C ASP A 55 -3.59 -2.81 18.67
N LEU A 56 -4.61 -2.55 17.84
CA LEU A 56 -4.49 -1.73 16.64
C LEU A 56 -4.39 -0.24 16.96
N ARG A 57 -5.01 0.23 18.04
CA ARG A 57 -4.89 1.61 18.54
C ARG A 57 -3.51 1.85 19.15
N GLU A 58 -3.03 0.93 19.98
CA GLU A 58 -1.69 1.01 20.58
C GLU A 58 -0.59 1.06 19.52
N LYS A 59 -0.75 0.32 18.41
CA LYS A 59 0.18 0.34 17.27
C LYS A 59 -0.02 1.53 16.34
N ASN A 60 -0.90 2.48 16.67
CA ASN A 60 -1.22 3.66 15.85
C ASN A 60 -1.71 3.32 14.43
N ILE A 61 -2.36 2.16 14.27
CA ILE A 61 -2.93 1.68 13.00
C ILE A 61 -4.38 2.17 12.88
N LEU A 62 -5.18 2.03 13.94
CA LEU A 62 -6.52 2.59 14.03
C LEU A 62 -6.45 3.91 14.81
N LYS A 63 -6.80 5.00 14.14
CA LYS A 63 -6.88 6.34 14.73
C LYS A 63 -8.33 6.65 15.07
N THR A 64 -8.54 7.28 16.21
CA THR A 64 -9.85 7.84 16.58
C THR A 64 -10.07 9.20 15.92
N GLU A 65 -11.31 9.69 15.89
CA GLU A 65 -11.60 11.04 15.39
C GLU A 65 -10.80 12.11 16.16
N GLU A 66 -10.63 11.93 17.46
CA GLU A 66 -9.83 12.81 18.31
C GLU A 66 -8.36 12.85 17.87
N ASP A 67 -7.77 11.70 17.50
CA ASP A 67 -6.40 11.63 17.00
C ASP A 67 -6.25 12.37 15.66
N LEU A 68 -7.27 12.28 14.80
CA LEU A 68 -7.29 12.98 13.51
C LEU A 68 -7.38 14.51 13.70
N ILE A 69 -8.20 14.96 14.66
CA ILE A 69 -8.29 16.38 15.03
C ILE A 69 -6.94 16.88 15.56
N LYS A 70 -6.32 16.16 16.51
CA LYS A 70 -5.00 16.51 17.04
C LYS A 70 -3.92 16.56 15.95
N ILE A 71 -3.91 15.61 15.02
CA ILE A 71 -2.98 15.63 13.88
C ILE A 71 -3.19 16.88 13.02
N LYS A 72 -4.45 17.25 12.78
CA LYS A 72 -4.79 18.45 12.00
C LYS A 72 -4.33 19.73 12.71
N GLU A 73 -4.60 19.85 14.01
CA GLU A 73 -4.15 20.98 14.83
C GLU A 73 -2.61 21.08 14.85
N ASN A 74 -1.91 19.96 15.07
CA ASN A 74 -0.45 19.92 15.03
C ASN A 74 0.09 20.36 13.66
N LYS A 75 -0.54 19.90 12.57
CA LYS A 75 -0.17 20.31 11.21
C LYS A 75 -0.36 21.81 10.99
N GLU A 76 -1.46 22.38 11.49
CA GLU A 76 -1.71 23.82 11.40
C GLU A 76 -0.71 24.63 12.24
N GLN A 77 -0.36 24.16 13.44
CA GLN A 77 0.65 24.80 14.28
C GLN A 77 2.03 24.78 13.63
N VAL A 78 2.45 23.63 13.09
CA VAL A 78 3.72 23.51 12.34
C VAL A 78 3.72 24.46 11.14
N ASN A 79 2.63 24.52 10.37
CA ASN A 79 2.52 25.45 9.25
C ASN A 79 2.61 26.91 9.71
N LYS A 80 1.98 27.28 10.83
CA LYS A 80 2.08 28.63 11.41
C LYS A 80 3.52 28.96 11.82
N LEU A 81 4.24 28.01 12.43
CA LEU A 81 5.65 28.19 12.79
C LEU A 81 6.54 28.34 11.55
N LEU A 82 6.36 27.48 10.56
CA LEU A 82 7.09 27.54 9.29
C LEU A 82 6.81 28.84 8.53
N GLN A 83 5.60 29.38 8.57
CA GLN A 83 5.29 30.68 7.98
C GLN A 83 5.93 31.83 8.77
N LYS A 84 5.92 31.76 10.12
CA LYS A 84 6.62 32.75 10.97
C LYS A 84 8.13 32.78 10.72
N GLU A 85 8.76 31.63 10.48
CA GLU A 85 10.17 31.56 10.09
C GLU A 85 10.39 31.94 8.61
N GLY A 86 9.47 31.56 7.73
CA GLY A 86 9.46 31.90 6.30
C GLY A 86 9.47 33.41 6.03
N HIS A 87 8.81 34.20 6.88
CA HIS A 87 8.80 35.67 6.77
C HIS A 87 10.08 36.34 7.30
N LYS A 88 10.90 35.67 8.13
CA LYS A 88 12.21 36.19 8.57
C LYS A 88 13.34 35.89 7.58
N LEU A 89 13.12 35.01 6.60
CA LEU A 89 14.16 34.51 5.70
C LEU A 89 14.42 35.40 4.48
N LYS A 90 13.62 36.45 4.23
CA LYS A 90 13.81 37.34 3.07
C LYS A 90 15.17 38.05 3.07
N ASP A 91 15.76 38.24 4.26
CA ASP A 91 17.11 38.79 4.44
C ASP A 91 18.02 37.83 5.24
N SER A 92 17.79 36.51 5.13
CA SER A 92 18.67 35.57 5.80
C SER A 92 20.06 35.63 5.19
N ASN A 93 21.00 36.24 5.93
CA ASN A 93 22.42 36.03 5.77
C ASN A 93 22.71 34.55 6.02
N VAL A 94 22.40 33.71 5.02
CA VAL A 94 22.77 32.29 5.02
C VAL A 94 24.28 32.27 5.15
N ALA A 95 24.78 31.77 6.28
CA ALA A 95 26.21 31.67 6.52
C ALA A 95 26.86 31.00 5.30
N PRO A 96 27.97 31.55 4.76
CA PRO A 96 28.59 31.04 3.53
C PRO A 96 28.88 29.54 3.59
N SER A 97 29.15 28.99 4.77
CA SER A 97 29.31 27.56 5.03
C SER A 97 28.06 26.73 4.68
N ILE A 98 26.87 27.17 5.08
CA ILE A 98 25.59 26.50 4.82
C ILE A 98 25.25 26.60 3.33
N SER A 99 25.44 27.77 2.72
CA SER A 99 25.23 27.95 1.27
C SER A 99 26.12 27.02 0.45
N ASN A 100 27.39 26.91 0.83
CA ASN A 100 28.35 26.02 0.16
C ASN A 100 28.01 24.54 0.35
N LEU A 101 27.54 24.15 1.55
CA LEU A 101 27.09 22.79 1.81
C LEU A 101 25.89 22.42 0.94
N VAL A 102 24.87 23.28 0.89
CA VAL A 102 23.66 23.05 0.09
C VAL A 102 24.00 22.95 -1.41
N LYS A 103 24.89 23.82 -1.92
CA LYS A 103 25.37 23.74 -3.31
C LYS A 103 26.07 22.41 -3.61
N LYS A 104 26.93 21.94 -2.70
CA LYS A 104 27.60 20.63 -2.84
C LYS A 104 26.58 19.49 -2.87
N MET A 105 25.59 19.52 -1.98
CA MET A 105 24.54 18.50 -1.94
C MET A 105 23.69 18.48 -3.21
N ASP A 106 23.28 19.65 -3.71
CA ASP A 106 22.53 19.77 -4.96
C ASP A 106 23.33 19.24 -6.16
N PHE A 107 24.63 19.52 -6.19
CA PHE A 107 25.51 18.99 -7.23
C PHE A 107 25.63 17.46 -7.19
N GLU A 108 25.86 16.87 -6.01
CA GLU A 108 25.93 15.41 -5.86
C GLU A 108 24.59 14.74 -6.21
N TYR A 109 23.47 15.34 -5.81
CA TYR A 109 22.14 14.83 -6.17
C TYR A 109 21.91 14.85 -7.69
N LYS A 110 22.25 15.95 -8.37
CA LYS A 110 22.17 16.05 -9.83
C LYS A 110 23.06 15.02 -10.53
N LYS A 111 24.26 14.79 -10.01
CA LYS A 111 25.19 13.78 -10.52
C LYS A 111 24.60 12.37 -10.40
N ILE A 112 24.01 12.02 -9.26
CA ILE A 112 23.32 10.74 -9.05
C ILE A 112 22.16 10.60 -10.04
N LEU A 113 21.35 11.64 -10.21
CA LEU A 113 20.23 11.67 -11.15
C LEU A 113 20.68 11.43 -12.59
N ILE A 114 21.76 12.08 -13.02
CA ILE A 114 22.32 11.91 -14.37
C ILE A 114 22.84 10.49 -14.55
N LEU A 115 23.61 9.96 -13.59
CA LEU A 115 24.12 8.60 -13.64
C LEU A 115 22.98 7.57 -13.72
N HIS A 116 21.92 7.77 -12.94
CA HIS A 116 20.72 6.95 -12.99
C HIS A 116 20.02 7.03 -14.35
N LYS A 117 19.85 8.24 -14.93
CA LYS A 117 19.28 8.42 -16.28
C LYS A 117 20.11 7.76 -17.37
N LEU A 118 21.43 7.71 -17.21
CA LEU A 118 22.36 7.07 -18.15
C LEU A 118 22.53 5.56 -17.89
N GLY A 119 21.89 5.00 -16.86
CA GLY A 119 22.01 3.58 -16.49
C GLY A 119 23.41 3.19 -15.96
N ILE A 120 24.23 4.17 -15.55
CA ILE A 120 25.58 3.93 -15.05
C ILE A 120 25.50 3.73 -13.54
N ASN A 121 25.39 2.47 -13.11
CA ASN A 121 25.48 2.12 -11.70
C ASN A 121 26.95 2.21 -11.25
N LYS A 122 27.26 3.20 -10.40
CA LYS A 122 28.54 3.21 -9.67
C LYS A 122 28.55 2.04 -8.69
N LYS A 123 29.41 1.06 -8.94
CA LYS A 123 29.83 0.07 -7.93
C LYS A 123 30.64 0.75 -6.83
#